data_AF-A0A925WIZ0-F1
#
_entry.id   AF-A0A925WIZ0-F1
#
_cell.length_a   1.000
_cell.length_b   1.000
_cell.length_c   1.000
_cell.angle_alpha   90.00
_cell.angle_beta   90.00
_cell.angle_gamma   90.00
#
_symmetry.space_group_name_H-M   'P 1'
#
loop_
_entity.id
_entity.type
_entity.pdbx_description
1 polymer ?
#
loop_
_entity_poly.entity_id
_entity_poly.type
_entity_poly.pdbx_seq_one_letter_code
_entity_poly.pdbx_strand_id
1 'polypeptide(L)'
;MTTAAAQAAAQTLLLHALETRDAEAAQHIAQMMDAEPALDAALDPLLQSALETQPDALYFLVRTHLYQLTGGNPDPRMTGDLRVVSETQPLDAQVMAAWLPRLQAAAVASLRVAVDDSDTETLISWLKLIVREPSVFELGDVLRQGITAAQARTHQDGGLGYQLLLFAAKKAPNALDMLLADQALLSALPEPFRAALALYNPAAIDELYTQARGIYLVALRQTIQYATPAQAALVFTPQTLLQLWSLYADEQHPLPLPSQLQPGALFDLLLTHGLPWLSLDALVQLLTLTLAHQADPYLSPHINVLIQHVALHDPAVLTAALVVGGFPMDGIIMLLGAALAAGALTPQQTANTYLNILDAKHWARPMVSVAEQVSRLAYQSPGVLLPPERMTKLMQFAAEYRADQVARCVAKRVLHDLERVDNERELGEQFLRLSEQVQWCSGVRHYTQTWWRDFVRAQPQARLQQLDKVLDGKRADELRAVVQTTLALRRVFGKRSLAEFSESVNDAYALLSVLAESFDPLPKHPFQLDQTAVRLELEAHDDELSPDARRVLAKNLKELGNLIVEMSEYRTRASLIRREDDVERGLMSGEHQPHSAIDMLKWLSGYLDGAQDDDEAEA
;
A
#
# COMPACT_ATOMS: atom_id res chain seq x y z
N MET A 1 -79.78 -40.72 -0.11
CA MET A 1 -80.39 -39.50 -0.69
C MET A 1 -80.43 -39.68 -2.20
N THR A 2 -81.39 -39.10 -2.90
CA THR A 2 -81.33 -39.02 -4.37
C THR A 2 -80.10 -38.20 -4.76
N THR A 3 -79.45 -38.50 -5.89
CA THR A 3 -78.28 -37.77 -6.40
C THR A 3 -78.52 -36.25 -6.44
N ALA A 4 -79.74 -35.84 -6.79
CA ALA A 4 -80.17 -34.44 -6.78
C ALA A 4 -80.17 -33.78 -5.39
N ALA A 5 -80.56 -34.50 -4.33
CA ALA A 5 -80.58 -33.93 -2.96
C ALA A 5 -79.17 -33.77 -2.39
N ALA A 6 -78.25 -34.69 -2.71
CA ALA A 6 -76.84 -34.58 -2.32
C ALA A 6 -76.16 -33.41 -3.04
N GLN A 7 -76.42 -33.25 -4.34
CA GLN A 7 -75.93 -32.12 -5.13
C GLN A 7 -76.46 -30.78 -4.58
N ALA A 8 -77.75 -30.67 -4.24
CA ALA A 8 -78.30 -29.44 -3.67
C ALA A 8 -77.68 -29.08 -2.30
N ALA A 9 -77.41 -30.09 -1.46
CA ALA A 9 -76.73 -29.89 -0.18
C ALA A 9 -75.26 -29.43 -0.38
N ALA A 10 -74.54 -30.04 -1.32
CA ALA A 10 -73.18 -29.67 -1.67
C ALA A 10 -73.10 -28.24 -2.26
N GLN A 11 -74.05 -27.85 -3.11
CA GLN A 11 -74.17 -26.47 -3.60
C GLN A 11 -74.40 -25.48 -2.46
N THR A 12 -75.30 -25.80 -1.52
CA THR A 12 -75.55 -24.96 -0.34
C THR A 12 -74.30 -24.82 0.52
N LEU A 13 -73.56 -25.91 0.72
CA LEU A 13 -72.32 -25.92 1.48
C LEU A 13 -71.20 -25.13 0.78
N LEU A 14 -71.07 -25.25 -0.54
CA LEU A 14 -70.13 -24.46 -1.34
C LEU A 14 -70.42 -22.97 -1.23
N LEU A 15 -71.67 -22.56 -1.41
CA LEU A 15 -72.08 -21.15 -1.28
C LEU A 15 -71.79 -20.63 0.12
N HIS A 16 -72.11 -21.42 1.15
CA HIS A 16 -71.77 -21.08 2.53
C HIS A 16 -70.26 -20.90 2.72
N ALA A 17 -69.43 -21.84 2.25
CA ALA A 17 -67.98 -21.77 2.36
C ALA A 17 -67.40 -20.53 1.67
N LEU A 18 -67.95 -20.14 0.51
CA LEU A 18 -67.52 -18.94 -0.20
C LEU A 18 -67.96 -17.65 0.51
N GLU A 19 -69.20 -17.57 0.98
CA GLU A 19 -69.75 -16.38 1.64
C GLU A 19 -69.12 -16.12 3.01
N THR A 20 -68.93 -17.16 3.82
CA THR A 20 -68.45 -17.03 5.21
C THR A 20 -66.95 -17.23 5.35
N ARG A 21 -66.27 -17.75 4.31
CA ARG A 21 -64.87 -18.17 4.35
C ARG A 21 -64.61 -19.15 5.50
N ASP A 22 -65.57 -20.04 5.72
CA ASP A 22 -65.47 -21.09 6.75
C ASP A 22 -64.54 -22.21 6.28
N ALA A 23 -63.45 -22.42 7.03
CA ALA A 23 -62.40 -23.37 6.66
C ALA A 23 -62.87 -24.84 6.74
N GLU A 24 -63.79 -25.16 7.65
CA GLU A 24 -64.33 -26.52 7.79
C GLU A 24 -65.27 -26.85 6.63
N ALA A 25 -66.14 -25.91 6.27
CA ALA A 25 -67.02 -26.01 5.13
C ALA A 25 -66.24 -26.13 3.81
N ALA A 26 -65.21 -25.28 3.62
CA ALA A 26 -64.30 -25.32 2.48
C ALA A 26 -63.59 -26.67 2.35
N GLN A 27 -63.13 -27.23 3.47
CA GLN A 27 -62.50 -28.54 3.46
C GLN A 27 -63.49 -29.65 3.11
N HIS A 28 -64.64 -29.65 3.77
CA HIS A 28 -65.63 -30.71 3.61
C HIS A 28 -66.14 -30.75 2.17
N ILE A 29 -66.45 -29.60 1.57
CA ILE A 29 -66.89 -29.58 0.17
C ILE A 29 -65.80 -30.05 -0.80
N ALA A 30 -64.54 -29.67 -0.57
CA ALA A 30 -63.43 -30.11 -1.42
C ALA A 30 -63.21 -31.63 -1.31
N GLN A 31 -63.27 -32.21 -0.11
CA GLN A 31 -63.21 -33.66 0.09
C GLN A 31 -64.36 -34.41 -0.60
N MET A 32 -65.57 -33.83 -0.61
CA MET A 32 -66.70 -34.39 -1.36
C MET A 32 -66.45 -34.38 -2.86
N MET A 33 -65.84 -33.30 -3.37
CA MET A 33 -65.50 -33.17 -4.79
C MET A 33 -64.38 -34.13 -5.22
N ASP A 34 -63.38 -34.36 -4.36
CA ASP A 34 -62.33 -35.37 -4.60
C ASP A 34 -62.90 -36.79 -4.65
N ALA A 35 -63.86 -37.09 -3.77
CA ALA A 35 -64.48 -38.41 -3.68
C ALA A 35 -65.44 -38.69 -4.86
N GLU A 36 -66.08 -37.66 -5.41
CA GLU A 36 -67.12 -37.78 -6.44
C GLU A 36 -66.87 -36.86 -7.65
N PRO A 37 -66.16 -37.32 -8.71
CA PRO A 37 -65.87 -36.49 -9.90
C PRO A 37 -67.11 -35.93 -10.61
N ALA A 38 -68.26 -36.61 -10.52
CA ALA A 38 -69.52 -36.12 -11.06
C ALA A 38 -70.07 -34.92 -10.28
N LEU A 39 -69.82 -34.87 -8.97
CA LEU A 39 -70.16 -33.73 -8.13
C LEU A 39 -69.24 -32.54 -8.45
N ASP A 40 -67.93 -32.78 -8.60
CA ASP A 40 -66.97 -31.78 -9.03
C ASP A 40 -67.40 -31.10 -10.34
N ALA A 41 -67.72 -31.90 -11.37
CA ALA A 41 -68.22 -31.39 -12.65
C ALA A 41 -69.55 -30.63 -12.54
N ALA A 42 -70.42 -31.01 -11.59
CA ALA A 42 -71.69 -30.35 -11.36
C ALA A 42 -71.56 -29.01 -10.60
N LEU A 43 -70.50 -28.85 -9.81
CA LEU A 43 -70.19 -27.63 -9.07
C LEU A 43 -69.28 -26.68 -9.86
N ASP A 44 -68.58 -27.14 -10.90
CA ASP A 44 -67.69 -26.32 -11.72
C ASP A 44 -68.32 -25.02 -12.24
N PRO A 45 -69.58 -24.98 -12.74
CA PRO A 45 -70.22 -23.71 -13.15
C PRO A 45 -70.34 -22.68 -12.01
N LEU A 46 -70.55 -23.14 -10.77
CA LEU A 46 -70.59 -22.27 -9.59
C LEU A 46 -69.19 -21.78 -9.23
N LEU A 47 -68.16 -22.63 -9.36
CA LEU A 47 -66.77 -22.21 -9.16
C LEU A 47 -66.33 -21.18 -10.22
N GLN A 48 -66.70 -21.37 -11.49
CA GLN A 48 -66.44 -20.40 -12.56
C GLN A 48 -67.18 -19.08 -12.29
N SER A 49 -68.44 -19.14 -11.84
CA SER A 49 -69.15 -17.93 -11.43
C SER A 49 -68.47 -17.24 -10.23
N ALA A 50 -68.01 -18.01 -9.24
CA ALA A 50 -67.31 -17.47 -8.08
C ALA A 50 -65.95 -16.87 -8.44
N LEU A 51 -65.27 -17.43 -9.44
CA LEU A 51 -64.03 -16.88 -10.00
C LEU A 51 -64.24 -15.46 -10.56
N GLU A 52 -65.41 -15.20 -11.16
CA GLU A 52 -65.75 -13.88 -11.70
C GLU A 52 -66.23 -12.90 -10.63
N THR A 53 -67.01 -13.36 -9.63
CA THR A 53 -67.69 -12.46 -8.69
C THR A 53 -67.02 -12.32 -7.33
N GLN A 54 -66.31 -13.35 -6.86
CA GLN A 54 -65.66 -13.40 -5.54
C GLN A 54 -64.38 -14.27 -5.57
N PRO A 55 -63.40 -13.92 -6.42
CA PRO A 55 -62.23 -14.77 -6.65
C PRO A 55 -61.40 -15.00 -5.39
N ASP A 56 -61.39 -14.05 -4.44
CA ASP A 56 -60.69 -14.19 -3.16
C ASP A 56 -61.30 -15.26 -2.24
N ALA A 57 -62.63 -15.38 -2.22
CA ALA A 57 -63.32 -16.45 -1.51
C ALA A 57 -63.01 -17.82 -2.13
N LEU A 58 -62.97 -17.90 -3.47
CA LEU A 58 -62.56 -19.11 -4.18
C LEU A 58 -61.09 -19.45 -3.90
N TYR A 59 -60.20 -18.45 -3.92
CA TYR A 59 -58.78 -18.63 -3.56
C TYR A 59 -58.66 -19.18 -2.14
N PHE A 60 -59.37 -18.61 -1.17
CA PHE A 60 -59.39 -19.09 0.21
C PHE A 60 -59.84 -20.56 0.31
N LEU A 61 -60.92 -20.93 -0.38
CA LEU A 61 -61.45 -22.29 -0.39
C LEU A 61 -60.42 -23.29 -0.93
N VAL A 62 -59.88 -23.03 -2.13
CA VAL A 62 -58.93 -23.93 -2.78
C VAL A 62 -57.63 -24.02 -1.99
N ARG A 63 -57.14 -22.87 -1.51
CA ARG A 63 -55.93 -22.80 -0.67
C ARG A 63 -56.10 -23.64 0.59
N THR A 64 -57.22 -23.48 1.32
CA THR A 64 -57.49 -24.22 2.56
C THR A 64 -57.39 -25.72 2.34
N HIS A 65 -57.95 -26.21 1.23
CA HIS A 65 -57.90 -27.62 0.87
C HIS A 65 -56.48 -28.12 0.55
N LEU A 66 -55.74 -27.38 -0.28
CA LEU A 66 -54.36 -27.74 -0.64
C LEU A 66 -53.40 -27.74 0.56
N TYR A 67 -53.61 -26.87 1.56
CA TYR A 67 -52.85 -26.91 2.81
C TYR A 67 -53.09 -28.20 3.62
N GLN A 68 -54.29 -28.78 3.57
CA GLN A 68 -54.56 -30.04 4.24
C GLN A 68 -53.87 -31.22 3.54
N LEU A 69 -53.91 -31.24 2.21
CA LEU A 69 -53.24 -32.28 1.41
C LEU A 69 -51.71 -32.26 1.59
N THR A 70 -51.13 -31.08 1.82
CA THR A 70 -49.70 -30.93 2.08
C THR A 70 -49.30 -31.22 3.53
N GLY A 71 -50.22 -31.71 4.37
CA GLY A 71 -49.93 -32.13 5.74
C GLY A 71 -50.16 -31.06 6.81
N GLY A 72 -50.91 -30.00 6.49
CA GLY A 72 -51.30 -28.96 7.43
C GLY A 72 -50.21 -27.91 7.67
N ASN A 73 -50.68 -26.72 8.08
CA ASN A 73 -49.91 -25.51 8.29
C ASN A 73 -48.61 -25.80 9.09
N PRO A 74 -47.40 -25.66 8.51
CA PRO A 74 -46.20 -25.72 9.32
C PRO A 74 -46.34 -24.61 10.34
N ASP A 75 -46.41 -24.95 11.63
CA ASP A 75 -46.33 -23.95 12.69
C ASP A 75 -45.12 -23.07 12.34
N PRO A 76 -45.30 -21.76 12.07
CA PRO A 76 -44.20 -20.90 11.64
C PRO A 76 -43.10 -20.76 12.70
N ARG A 77 -43.29 -21.35 13.89
CA ARG A 77 -42.30 -21.43 14.97
C ARG A 77 -41.46 -22.72 14.96
N MET A 78 -41.76 -23.70 14.11
CA MET A 78 -40.98 -24.93 13.95
C MET A 78 -40.01 -24.83 12.77
N THR A 79 -38.98 -23.99 12.88
CA THR A 79 -37.91 -23.85 11.87
C THR A 79 -36.71 -24.78 12.09
N GLY A 80 -36.83 -25.81 12.95
CA GLY A 80 -35.64 -26.52 13.48
C GLY A 80 -35.41 -27.96 13.06
N ASP A 81 -36.44 -28.76 12.77
CA ASP A 81 -36.25 -30.20 12.51
C ASP A 81 -36.99 -30.64 11.25
N LEU A 82 -36.20 -30.92 10.22
CA LEU A 82 -36.59 -31.65 9.01
C LEU A 82 -37.09 -33.04 9.40
N ARG A 83 -38.37 -33.14 9.78
CA ARG A 83 -39.07 -34.41 9.64
C ARG A 83 -39.08 -34.72 8.15
N VAL A 84 -38.33 -35.76 7.78
CA VAL A 84 -38.43 -36.46 6.50
C VAL A 84 -39.92 -36.69 6.27
N VAL A 85 -40.49 -35.88 5.38
CA VAL A 85 -41.85 -36.05 4.90
C VAL A 85 -41.87 -37.43 4.28
N SER A 86 -42.56 -38.35 4.94
CA SER A 86 -42.93 -39.66 4.41
C SER A 86 -43.35 -39.48 2.96
N GLU A 87 -42.82 -40.29 2.04
CA GLU A 87 -43.25 -40.37 0.64
C GLU A 87 -44.78 -40.22 0.61
N THR A 88 -45.25 -39.06 0.14
CA THR A 88 -46.66 -38.73 0.03
C THR A 88 -47.32 -39.79 -0.82
N GLN A 89 -48.47 -40.28 -0.38
CA GLN A 89 -49.17 -41.35 -1.09
C GLN A 89 -49.49 -40.87 -2.52
N PRO A 90 -49.42 -41.74 -3.53
CA PRO A 90 -49.64 -41.36 -4.93
C PRO A 90 -51.04 -40.75 -5.20
N LEU A 91 -51.99 -40.92 -4.28
CA LEU A 91 -53.33 -40.32 -4.35
C LEU A 91 -53.29 -38.79 -4.21
N ASP A 92 -52.39 -38.24 -3.38
CA ASP A 92 -52.33 -36.81 -3.08
C ASP A 92 -51.84 -35.99 -4.28
N ALA A 93 -51.00 -36.58 -5.14
CA ALA A 93 -50.45 -35.91 -6.32
C ALA A 93 -51.52 -35.68 -7.40
N GLN A 94 -52.44 -36.64 -7.61
CA GLN A 94 -53.50 -36.52 -8.61
C GLN A 94 -54.54 -35.48 -8.18
N VAL A 95 -54.91 -35.48 -6.90
CA VAL A 95 -55.82 -34.47 -6.33
C VAL A 95 -55.20 -33.08 -6.42
N MET A 96 -53.94 -32.94 -6.01
CA MET A 96 -53.21 -31.67 -6.12
C MET A 96 -53.17 -31.16 -7.58
N ALA A 97 -52.91 -32.03 -8.56
CA ALA A 97 -52.91 -31.66 -9.98
C ALA A 97 -54.26 -31.13 -10.49
N ALA A 98 -55.39 -31.57 -9.91
CA ALA A 98 -56.72 -31.08 -10.28
C ALA A 98 -57.02 -29.69 -9.67
N TRP A 99 -56.54 -29.43 -8.45
CA TRP A 99 -56.82 -28.18 -7.72
C TRP A 99 -55.84 -27.05 -8.02
N LEU A 100 -54.60 -27.34 -8.45
CA LEU A 100 -53.59 -26.32 -8.77
C LEU A 100 -54.05 -25.29 -9.82
N PRO A 101 -54.63 -25.70 -10.97
CA PRO A 101 -55.14 -24.74 -11.95
C PRO A 101 -56.23 -23.83 -11.38
N ARG A 102 -57.08 -24.35 -10.48
CA ARG A 102 -58.13 -23.55 -9.81
C ARG A 102 -57.54 -22.54 -8.86
N LEU A 103 -56.52 -22.92 -8.09
CA LEU A 103 -55.80 -21.99 -7.20
C LEU A 103 -55.16 -20.87 -8.02
N GLN A 104 -54.46 -21.23 -9.10
CA GLN A 104 -53.78 -20.26 -9.98
C GLN A 104 -54.79 -19.31 -10.63
N ALA A 105 -55.90 -19.83 -11.18
CA ALA A 105 -56.96 -19.01 -11.77
C ALA A 105 -57.57 -18.05 -10.74
N ALA A 106 -57.93 -18.55 -9.55
CA ALA A 106 -58.46 -17.73 -8.46
C ALA A 106 -57.46 -16.66 -8.03
N ALA A 107 -56.19 -17.00 -7.86
CA ALA A 107 -55.14 -16.06 -7.50
C ALA A 107 -54.94 -14.96 -8.54
N VAL A 108 -54.96 -15.31 -9.84
CA VAL A 108 -54.89 -14.33 -10.95
C VAL A 108 -56.09 -13.40 -10.93
N ALA A 109 -57.31 -13.94 -10.78
CA ALA A 109 -58.52 -13.13 -10.72
C ALA A 109 -58.56 -12.22 -9.48
N SER A 110 -58.19 -12.73 -8.30
CA SER A 110 -58.08 -11.93 -7.06
C SER A 110 -57.04 -10.82 -7.20
N LEU A 111 -55.87 -11.13 -7.76
CA LEU A 111 -54.84 -10.12 -8.00
C LEU A 111 -55.31 -9.06 -8.99
N ARG A 112 -56.04 -9.45 -10.04
CA ARG A 112 -56.58 -8.49 -11.00
C ARG A 112 -57.55 -7.52 -10.34
N VAL A 113 -58.49 -8.02 -9.53
CA VAL A 113 -59.38 -7.16 -8.74
C VAL A 113 -58.57 -6.26 -7.79
N ALA A 114 -57.52 -6.80 -7.15
CA ALA A 114 -56.66 -6.00 -6.29
C ALA A 114 -55.89 -4.91 -7.05
N VAL A 115 -55.42 -5.19 -8.26
CA VAL A 115 -54.72 -4.23 -9.11
C VAL A 115 -55.67 -3.14 -9.60
N ASP A 116 -56.87 -3.50 -10.04
CA ASP A 116 -57.82 -2.59 -10.70
C ASP A 116 -58.60 -1.74 -9.67
N ASP A 117 -59.09 -2.35 -8.59
CA ASP A 117 -60.13 -1.75 -7.74
C ASP A 117 -59.74 -1.54 -6.26
N SER A 118 -58.61 -2.08 -5.79
CA SER A 118 -58.22 -2.03 -4.37
C SER A 118 -57.20 -0.95 -4.03
N ASP A 119 -57.05 -0.63 -2.75
CA ASP A 119 -55.97 0.26 -2.28
C ASP A 119 -54.58 -0.42 -2.31
N THR A 120 -53.54 0.40 -2.17
CA THR A 120 -52.14 -0.03 -2.19
C THR A 120 -51.82 -1.08 -1.12
N GLU A 121 -52.43 -1.00 0.07
CA GLU A 121 -52.17 -1.94 1.15
C GLU A 121 -52.74 -3.33 0.84
N THR A 122 -53.93 -3.37 0.25
CA THR A 122 -54.63 -4.59 -0.15
C THR A 122 -53.85 -5.31 -1.25
N LEU A 123 -53.43 -4.61 -2.30
CA LEU A 123 -52.61 -5.18 -3.38
C LEU A 123 -51.28 -5.76 -2.85
N ILE A 124 -50.57 -5.00 -2.02
CA ILE A 124 -49.30 -5.46 -1.44
C ILE A 124 -49.50 -6.65 -0.50
N SER A 125 -50.63 -6.71 0.23
CA SER A 125 -50.98 -7.84 1.08
C SER A 125 -51.24 -9.11 0.26
N TRP A 126 -51.90 -9.00 -0.89
CA TRP A 126 -52.06 -10.11 -1.83
C TRP A 126 -50.73 -10.61 -2.39
N LEU A 127 -49.85 -9.72 -2.82
CA LEU A 127 -48.51 -10.11 -3.29
C LEU A 127 -47.69 -10.80 -2.19
N LYS A 128 -47.77 -10.29 -0.95
CA LYS A 128 -47.15 -10.94 0.24
C LYS A 128 -47.76 -12.30 0.53
N LEU A 129 -49.06 -12.45 0.37
CA LEU A 129 -49.76 -13.73 0.58
C LEU A 129 -49.24 -14.77 -0.41
N ILE A 130 -49.26 -14.45 -1.70
CA ILE A 130 -48.83 -15.34 -2.79
C ILE A 130 -47.37 -15.78 -2.64
N VAL A 131 -46.48 -14.86 -2.27
CA VAL A 131 -45.06 -15.18 -2.01
C VAL A 131 -44.87 -16.16 -0.85
N ARG A 132 -45.75 -16.11 0.16
CA ARG A 132 -45.64 -16.97 1.35
C ARG A 132 -46.20 -18.36 1.12
N GLU A 133 -46.91 -18.58 0.03
CA GLU A 133 -47.45 -19.90 -0.26
C GLU A 133 -46.34 -20.92 -0.58
N PRO A 134 -46.56 -22.20 -0.28
CA PRO A 134 -45.64 -23.27 -0.63
C PRO A 134 -45.25 -23.27 -2.11
N SER A 135 -43.99 -23.59 -2.42
CA SER A 135 -43.51 -23.66 -3.80
C SER A 135 -44.25 -24.70 -4.65
N VAL A 136 -44.79 -25.74 -4.01
CA VAL A 136 -45.65 -26.77 -4.64
C VAL A 136 -46.97 -26.21 -5.21
N PHE A 137 -47.37 -24.99 -4.83
CA PHE A 137 -48.54 -24.32 -5.40
C PHE A 137 -48.25 -23.63 -6.74
N GLU A 138 -46.98 -23.58 -7.16
CA GLU A 138 -46.54 -23.08 -8.47
C GLU A 138 -47.02 -21.63 -8.77
N LEU A 139 -47.25 -20.81 -7.75
CA LEU A 139 -47.74 -19.43 -7.91
C LEU A 139 -46.68 -18.42 -8.38
N GLY A 140 -45.49 -18.88 -8.79
CA GLY A 140 -44.39 -18.01 -9.20
C GLY A 140 -44.73 -17.16 -10.43
N ASP A 141 -45.43 -17.73 -11.41
CA ASP A 141 -45.85 -16.98 -12.60
C ASP A 141 -47.04 -16.05 -12.31
N VAL A 142 -47.95 -16.47 -11.43
CA VAL A 142 -49.04 -15.62 -10.94
C VAL A 142 -48.49 -14.38 -10.24
N LEU A 143 -47.49 -14.55 -9.37
CA LEU A 143 -46.81 -13.44 -8.70
C LEU A 143 -46.15 -12.49 -9.72
N ARG A 144 -45.46 -13.03 -10.72
CA ARG A 144 -44.80 -12.24 -11.76
C ARG A 144 -45.80 -11.42 -12.58
N GLN A 145 -46.91 -12.04 -12.97
CA GLN A 145 -48.01 -11.37 -13.66
C GLN A 145 -48.62 -10.27 -12.78
N GLY A 146 -48.85 -10.56 -11.50
CA GLY A 146 -49.34 -9.59 -10.52
C GLY A 146 -48.43 -8.37 -10.36
N ILE A 147 -47.12 -8.58 -10.22
CA ILE A 147 -46.14 -7.48 -10.15
C ILE A 147 -46.15 -6.66 -11.45
N THR A 148 -46.18 -7.32 -12.61
CA THR A 148 -46.19 -6.65 -13.92
C THR A 148 -47.47 -5.83 -14.13
N ALA A 149 -48.61 -6.34 -13.70
CA ALA A 149 -49.88 -5.62 -13.75
C ALA A 149 -49.88 -4.42 -12.78
N ALA A 150 -49.38 -4.62 -11.55
CA ALA A 150 -49.26 -3.56 -10.56
C ALA A 150 -48.31 -2.44 -11.01
N GLN A 151 -47.24 -2.78 -11.73
CA GLN A 151 -46.26 -1.84 -12.28
C GLN A 151 -46.91 -0.72 -13.09
N ALA A 152 -47.85 -1.03 -13.99
CA ALA A 152 -48.52 0.00 -14.80
C ALA A 152 -49.28 1.03 -13.94
N ARG A 153 -49.86 0.60 -12.82
CA ARG A 153 -50.57 1.48 -11.88
C ARG A 153 -49.63 2.39 -11.09
N THR A 154 -48.38 1.96 -10.86
CA THR A 154 -47.38 2.78 -10.15
C THR A 154 -47.07 4.11 -10.84
N HIS A 155 -47.35 4.22 -12.15
CA HIS A 155 -47.14 5.46 -12.92
C HIS A 155 -48.06 6.60 -12.44
N GLN A 156 -49.17 6.26 -11.78
CA GLN A 156 -50.14 7.21 -11.24
C GLN A 156 -50.14 7.25 -9.70
N ASP A 157 -49.63 6.19 -9.06
CA ASP A 157 -49.52 6.08 -7.60
C ASP A 157 -48.07 5.77 -7.20
N GLY A 158 -47.32 6.84 -6.89
CA GLY A 158 -45.94 6.73 -6.42
C GLY A 158 -45.79 6.00 -5.08
N GLY A 159 -46.82 6.02 -4.23
CA GLY A 159 -46.84 5.29 -2.96
C GLY A 159 -46.86 3.78 -3.19
N LEU A 160 -47.66 3.33 -4.15
CA LEU A 160 -47.62 1.94 -4.63
C LEU A 160 -46.26 1.60 -5.24
N GLY A 161 -45.68 2.48 -6.06
CA GLY A 161 -44.35 2.28 -6.65
C GLY A 161 -43.27 1.99 -5.60
N TYR A 162 -43.24 2.79 -4.53
CA TYR A 162 -42.33 2.56 -3.40
C TYR A 162 -42.56 1.21 -2.70
N GLN A 163 -43.82 0.89 -2.36
CA GLN A 163 -44.14 -0.38 -1.70
C GLN A 163 -43.82 -1.59 -2.57
N LEU A 164 -44.03 -1.49 -3.89
CA LEU A 164 -43.74 -2.53 -4.86
C LEU A 164 -42.24 -2.75 -5.00
N LEU A 165 -41.42 -1.69 -5.04
CA LEU A 165 -39.96 -1.80 -5.02
C LEU A 165 -39.45 -2.44 -3.73
N LEU A 166 -39.98 -2.03 -2.56
CA LEU A 166 -39.59 -2.60 -1.28
C LEU A 166 -39.99 -4.09 -1.18
N PHE A 167 -41.16 -4.44 -1.72
CA PHE A 167 -41.61 -5.81 -1.81
C PHE A 167 -40.70 -6.63 -2.73
N ALA A 168 -40.43 -6.16 -3.95
CA ALA A 168 -39.57 -6.85 -4.91
C ALA A 168 -38.16 -7.06 -4.34
N ALA A 169 -37.58 -6.02 -3.73
CA ALA A 169 -36.27 -6.10 -3.11
C ALA A 169 -36.19 -7.19 -2.02
N LYS A 170 -37.25 -7.41 -1.24
CA LYS A 170 -37.25 -8.40 -0.14
C LYS A 170 -37.70 -9.79 -0.54
N LYS A 171 -38.63 -9.89 -1.48
CA LYS A 171 -39.44 -11.10 -1.70
C LYS A 171 -39.48 -11.58 -3.15
N ALA A 172 -39.19 -10.72 -4.12
CA ALA A 172 -39.17 -11.07 -5.53
C ALA A 172 -38.00 -10.40 -6.26
N PRO A 173 -36.74 -10.72 -5.90
CA PRO A 173 -35.56 -10.04 -6.42
C PRO A 173 -35.46 -10.05 -7.96
N ASN A 174 -35.95 -11.12 -8.59
CA ASN A 174 -35.96 -11.25 -10.05
C ASN A 174 -36.84 -10.20 -10.74
N ALA A 175 -37.82 -9.63 -10.03
CA ALA A 175 -38.67 -8.56 -10.55
C ALA A 175 -38.10 -7.16 -10.28
N LEU A 176 -37.12 -7.03 -9.37
CA LEU A 176 -36.58 -5.72 -8.99
C LEU A 176 -35.93 -5.01 -10.17
N ASP A 177 -35.10 -5.71 -10.94
CA ASP A 177 -34.39 -5.10 -12.09
C ASP A 177 -35.37 -4.65 -13.18
N MET A 178 -36.46 -5.38 -13.39
CA MET A 178 -37.55 -4.98 -14.28
C MET A 178 -38.24 -3.68 -13.79
N LEU A 179 -38.52 -3.57 -12.49
CA LEU A 179 -39.16 -2.38 -11.92
C LEU A 179 -38.21 -1.16 -11.95
N LEU A 180 -36.92 -1.36 -11.70
CA LEU A 180 -35.91 -0.30 -11.75
C LEU A 180 -35.60 0.16 -13.18
N ALA A 181 -35.88 -0.67 -14.19
CA ALA A 181 -35.77 -0.28 -15.60
C ALA A 181 -36.92 0.61 -16.09
N ASP A 182 -38.02 0.70 -15.33
CA ASP A 182 -39.21 1.48 -15.70
C ASP A 182 -39.10 2.95 -15.25
N GLN A 183 -38.75 3.81 -16.21
CA GLN A 183 -38.59 5.24 -15.97
C GLN A 183 -39.89 5.94 -15.58
N ALA A 184 -41.05 5.44 -16.00
CA ALA A 184 -42.33 6.04 -15.62
C ALA A 184 -42.65 5.74 -14.15
N LEU A 185 -42.37 4.52 -13.69
CA LEU A 185 -42.43 4.17 -12.26
C LEU A 185 -41.48 5.07 -11.46
N LEU A 186 -40.21 5.14 -11.84
CA LEU A 186 -39.20 5.93 -11.11
C LEU A 186 -39.56 7.43 -11.05
N SER A 187 -40.13 7.97 -12.12
CA SER A 187 -40.55 9.38 -12.18
C SER A 187 -41.77 9.70 -11.32
N ALA A 188 -42.62 8.70 -11.06
CA ALA A 188 -43.82 8.82 -10.24
C ALA A 188 -43.56 8.65 -8.73
N LEU A 189 -42.38 8.15 -8.34
CA LEU A 189 -42.03 7.95 -6.93
C LEU A 189 -42.09 9.27 -6.13
N PRO A 190 -42.48 9.22 -4.84
CA PRO A 190 -42.38 10.38 -3.96
C PRO A 190 -40.91 10.72 -3.66
N GLU A 191 -40.65 11.97 -3.27
CA GLU A 191 -39.35 12.33 -2.70
C GLU A 191 -39.20 11.71 -1.30
N PRO A 192 -37.98 11.32 -0.87
CA PRO A 192 -36.69 11.43 -1.57
C PRO A 192 -36.39 10.29 -2.56
N PHE A 193 -37.29 9.31 -2.71
CA PHE A 193 -37.03 8.07 -3.47
C PHE A 193 -36.78 8.33 -4.95
N ARG A 194 -37.54 9.24 -5.57
CA ARG A 194 -37.33 9.64 -6.97
C ARG A 194 -35.95 10.25 -7.19
N ALA A 195 -35.58 11.26 -6.40
CA ALA A 195 -34.29 11.92 -6.54
C ALA A 195 -33.11 10.93 -6.32
N ALA A 196 -33.25 9.98 -5.41
CA ALA A 196 -32.23 8.96 -5.17
C ALA A 196 -32.12 7.92 -6.31
N LEU A 197 -33.24 7.32 -6.73
CA LEU A 197 -33.23 6.19 -7.68
C LEU A 197 -33.18 6.61 -9.15
N ALA A 198 -33.79 7.73 -9.51
CA ALA A 198 -33.85 8.21 -10.90
C ALA A 198 -32.73 9.20 -11.22
N LEU A 199 -32.39 10.08 -10.27
CA LEU A 199 -31.48 11.20 -10.49
C LEU A 199 -30.13 11.04 -9.78
N TYR A 200 -29.95 9.99 -8.97
CA TYR A 200 -28.74 9.73 -8.19
C TYR A 200 -28.34 10.94 -7.32
N ASN A 201 -29.31 11.63 -6.72
CA ASN A 201 -29.06 12.81 -5.89
C ASN A 201 -28.42 12.40 -4.54
N PRO A 202 -27.22 12.90 -4.19
CA PRO A 202 -26.53 12.48 -2.96
C PRO A 202 -27.29 12.78 -1.66
N ALA A 203 -27.96 13.94 -1.57
CA ALA A 203 -28.71 14.31 -0.37
C ALA A 203 -29.94 13.40 -0.17
N ALA A 204 -30.60 13.02 -1.27
CA ALA A 204 -31.70 12.05 -1.23
C ALA A 204 -31.21 10.65 -0.82
N ILE A 205 -30.04 10.22 -1.29
CA ILE A 205 -29.41 8.96 -0.87
C ILE A 205 -29.13 8.97 0.65
N ASP A 206 -28.57 10.06 1.18
CA ASP A 206 -28.34 10.20 2.62
C ASP A 206 -29.65 10.14 3.42
N GLU A 207 -30.72 10.76 2.93
CA GLU A 207 -32.03 10.72 3.56
C GLU A 207 -32.59 9.28 3.62
N LEU A 208 -32.43 8.49 2.54
CA LEU A 208 -32.85 7.10 2.48
C LEU A 208 -32.16 6.20 3.51
N TYR A 209 -30.90 6.48 3.87
CA TYR A 209 -30.19 5.71 4.90
C TYR A 209 -30.96 5.73 6.24
N THR A 210 -31.58 6.88 6.58
CA THR A 210 -32.35 7.04 7.82
C THR A 210 -33.78 6.53 7.72
N GLN A 211 -34.44 6.75 6.58
CA GLN A 211 -35.88 6.47 6.43
C GLN A 211 -36.18 5.06 5.92
N ALA A 212 -35.34 4.52 5.03
CA ALA A 212 -35.61 3.31 4.29
C ALA A 212 -34.33 2.56 3.86
N ARG A 213 -33.60 2.00 4.84
CA ARG A 213 -32.32 1.25 4.62
C ARG A 213 -32.35 0.24 3.48
N GLY A 214 -33.49 -0.45 3.29
CA GLY A 214 -33.64 -1.40 2.18
C GLY A 214 -33.58 -0.75 0.80
N ILE A 215 -34.23 0.41 0.64
CA ILE A 215 -34.20 1.16 -0.63
C ILE A 215 -32.89 1.92 -0.78
N TYR A 216 -32.26 2.35 0.32
CA TYR A 216 -30.89 2.89 0.29
C TYR A 216 -29.91 1.94 -0.41
N LEU A 217 -29.88 0.66 -0.02
CA LEU A 217 -28.99 -0.34 -0.63
C LEU A 217 -29.34 -0.62 -2.11
N VAL A 218 -30.63 -0.61 -2.45
CA VAL A 218 -31.08 -0.68 -3.85
C VAL A 218 -30.56 0.51 -4.65
N ALA A 219 -30.65 1.73 -4.12
CA ALA A 219 -30.20 2.93 -4.78
C ALA A 219 -28.68 2.96 -4.96
N LEU A 220 -27.91 2.49 -3.97
CA LEU A 220 -26.46 2.32 -4.12
C LEU A 220 -26.10 1.30 -5.20
N ARG A 221 -26.76 0.13 -5.23
CA ARG A 221 -26.57 -0.86 -6.32
C ARG A 221 -26.85 -0.22 -7.68
N GLN A 222 -27.98 0.46 -7.80
CA GLN A 222 -28.40 1.10 -9.03
C GLN A 222 -27.37 2.15 -9.50
N THR A 223 -26.83 2.92 -8.55
CA THR A 223 -25.80 3.93 -8.83
C THR A 223 -24.53 3.28 -9.38
N ILE A 224 -24.04 2.20 -8.78
CA ILE A 224 -22.81 1.53 -9.26
C ILE A 224 -23.02 0.90 -10.65
N GLN A 225 -24.22 0.34 -10.91
CA GLN A 225 -24.48 -0.39 -12.16
C GLN A 225 -24.85 0.52 -13.35
N TYR A 226 -25.59 1.59 -13.12
CA TYR A 226 -26.26 2.33 -14.20
C TYR A 226 -25.97 3.83 -14.22
N ALA A 227 -25.44 4.42 -13.14
CA ALA A 227 -25.09 5.85 -13.16
C ALA A 227 -23.82 6.07 -14.00
N THR A 228 -23.70 7.27 -14.58
CA THR A 228 -22.43 7.67 -15.19
C THR A 228 -21.34 7.79 -14.11
N PRO A 229 -20.04 7.60 -14.45
CA PRO A 229 -18.95 7.78 -13.50
C PRO A 229 -19.01 9.10 -12.71
N ALA A 230 -19.38 10.21 -13.37
CA ALA A 230 -19.51 11.51 -12.73
C ALA A 230 -20.66 11.58 -11.71
N GLN A 231 -21.79 10.93 -11.99
CA GLN A 231 -22.91 10.84 -11.05
C GLN A 231 -22.58 9.91 -9.88
N ALA A 232 -21.98 8.76 -10.17
CA ALA A 232 -21.60 7.80 -9.14
C ALA A 232 -20.58 8.40 -8.16
N ALA A 233 -19.60 9.18 -8.66
CA ALA A 233 -18.64 9.91 -7.83
C ALA A 233 -19.29 10.90 -6.85
N LEU A 234 -20.41 11.52 -7.22
CA LEU A 234 -21.16 12.44 -6.36
C LEU A 234 -21.89 11.70 -5.24
N VAL A 235 -22.37 10.48 -5.50
CA VAL A 235 -23.09 9.66 -4.53
C VAL A 235 -22.14 8.99 -3.55
N PHE A 236 -21.06 8.38 -4.03
CA PHE A 236 -20.11 7.64 -3.18
C PHE A 236 -19.10 8.57 -2.50
N THR A 237 -19.61 9.41 -1.61
CA THR A 237 -18.82 10.28 -0.73
C THR A 237 -18.21 9.48 0.43
N PRO A 238 -17.22 10.02 1.17
CA PRO A 238 -16.73 9.41 2.42
C PRO A 238 -17.85 9.07 3.40
N GLN A 239 -18.86 9.94 3.51
CA GLN A 239 -20.00 9.74 4.41
C GLN A 239 -20.85 8.54 3.97
N THR A 240 -21.14 8.43 2.68
CA THR A 240 -21.93 7.31 2.13
C THR A 240 -21.19 5.98 2.29
N LEU A 241 -19.88 5.97 2.14
CA LEU A 241 -19.06 4.77 2.41
C LEU A 241 -19.08 4.38 3.89
N LEU A 242 -19.04 5.35 4.81
CA LEU A 242 -19.19 5.11 6.25
C LEU A 242 -20.56 4.53 6.60
N GLN A 243 -21.63 5.01 5.99
CA GLN A 243 -22.99 4.49 6.16
C GLN A 243 -23.14 3.08 5.58
N LEU A 244 -22.60 2.81 4.40
CA LEU A 244 -22.59 1.46 3.84
C LEU A 244 -21.80 0.51 4.74
N TRP A 245 -20.67 0.99 5.27
CA TRP A 245 -19.85 0.23 6.20
C TRP A 245 -20.53 -0.06 7.53
N SER A 246 -21.25 0.91 8.10
CA SER A 246 -21.99 0.67 9.36
C SER A 246 -23.04 -0.43 9.20
N LEU A 247 -23.67 -0.53 8.03
CA LEU A 247 -24.60 -1.62 7.72
C LEU A 247 -23.87 -2.96 7.52
N TYR A 248 -22.65 -2.95 6.98
CA TYR A 248 -21.83 -4.14 6.84
C TYR A 248 -21.35 -4.68 8.19
N ALA A 249 -20.89 -3.79 9.08
CA ALA A 249 -20.37 -4.15 10.40
C ALA A 249 -21.48 -4.57 11.39
N ASP A 250 -22.74 -4.21 11.14
CA ASP A 250 -23.91 -4.62 11.95
C ASP A 250 -24.33 -6.07 11.63
N GLU A 251 -23.42 -7.03 11.86
CA GLU A 251 -23.64 -8.46 11.63
C GLU A 251 -24.79 -9.05 12.48
N GLN A 252 -25.15 -8.39 13.58
CA GLN A 252 -26.18 -8.87 14.51
C GLN A 252 -27.59 -8.79 13.90
N HIS A 253 -27.81 -7.90 12.93
CA HIS A 253 -29.12 -7.63 12.36
C HIS A 253 -29.05 -7.55 10.83
N PRO A 254 -28.81 -8.69 10.15
CA PRO A 254 -28.80 -8.72 8.70
C PRO A 254 -30.16 -8.23 8.19
N LEU A 255 -30.12 -7.28 7.25
CA LEU A 255 -31.33 -6.80 6.61
C LEU A 255 -31.99 -7.97 5.88
N PRO A 256 -33.33 -8.08 5.89
CA PRO A 256 -34.05 -9.16 5.21
C PRO A 256 -34.08 -8.91 3.69
N LEU A 257 -32.89 -8.87 3.09
CA LEU A 257 -32.62 -8.63 1.69
C LEU A 257 -31.86 -9.83 1.09
N PRO A 258 -32.02 -10.09 -0.21
CA PRO A 258 -31.21 -11.03 -0.97
C PRO A 258 -29.72 -10.71 -0.86
N SER A 259 -28.87 -11.75 -0.96
CA SER A 259 -27.41 -11.62 -0.86
C SER A 259 -26.81 -10.55 -1.78
N GLN A 260 -27.34 -10.40 -3.01
CA GLN A 260 -26.89 -9.40 -3.99
C GLN A 260 -27.14 -7.93 -3.59
N LEU A 261 -28.00 -7.68 -2.60
CA LEU A 261 -28.29 -6.35 -2.05
C LEU A 261 -27.68 -6.16 -0.66
N GLN A 262 -26.99 -7.17 -0.12
CA GLN A 262 -26.31 -7.03 1.15
C GLN A 262 -25.11 -6.08 1.01
N PRO A 263 -24.73 -5.35 2.08
CA PRO A 263 -23.61 -4.42 2.04
C PRO A 263 -22.30 -5.02 1.50
N GLY A 264 -21.99 -6.27 1.85
CA GLY A 264 -20.81 -6.98 1.33
C GLY A 264 -20.81 -7.08 -0.19
N ALA A 265 -21.92 -7.53 -0.79
CA ALA A 265 -22.05 -7.62 -2.25
C ALA A 265 -21.95 -6.26 -2.94
N LEU A 266 -22.38 -5.18 -2.28
CA LEU A 266 -22.18 -3.81 -2.79
C LEU A 266 -20.73 -3.37 -2.71
N PHE A 267 -19.99 -3.76 -1.66
CA PHE A 267 -18.54 -3.55 -1.62
C PHE A 267 -17.84 -4.31 -2.75
N ASP A 268 -18.19 -5.56 -3.04
CA ASP A 268 -17.61 -6.29 -4.17
C ASP A 268 -17.86 -5.57 -5.49
N LEU A 269 -19.09 -5.13 -5.70
CA LEU A 269 -19.48 -4.41 -6.90
C LEU A 269 -18.71 -3.09 -7.01
N LEU A 270 -18.56 -2.35 -5.90
CA LEU A 270 -17.81 -1.10 -5.83
C LEU A 270 -16.30 -1.31 -6.02
N LEU A 271 -15.73 -2.37 -5.48
CA LEU A 271 -14.30 -2.70 -5.62
C LEU A 271 -13.99 -3.19 -7.03
N THR A 272 -14.94 -3.83 -7.70
CA THR A 272 -14.80 -4.34 -9.06
C THR A 272 -15.00 -3.24 -10.11
N HIS A 273 -16.00 -2.39 -9.94
CA HIS A 273 -16.42 -1.42 -10.97
C HIS A 273 -16.22 0.04 -10.55
N GLY A 274 -16.06 0.30 -9.26
CA GLY A 274 -16.17 1.63 -8.67
C GLY A 274 -14.88 2.43 -8.58
N LEU A 275 -13.75 1.75 -8.39
CA LEU A 275 -12.47 2.40 -8.10
C LEU A 275 -12.08 3.52 -9.07
N PRO A 276 -12.21 3.36 -10.41
CA PRO A 276 -11.74 4.38 -11.36
C PRO A 276 -12.45 5.74 -11.28
N TRP A 277 -13.62 5.81 -10.64
CA TRP A 277 -14.43 7.02 -10.58
C TRP A 277 -14.69 7.53 -9.16
N LEU A 278 -14.20 6.83 -8.14
CA LEU A 278 -14.26 7.34 -6.77
C LEU A 278 -13.38 8.57 -6.62
N SER A 279 -13.86 9.54 -5.82
CA SER A 279 -13.04 10.68 -5.43
C SER A 279 -11.88 10.24 -4.54
N LEU A 280 -10.85 11.09 -4.45
CA LEU A 280 -9.68 10.81 -3.61
C LEU A 280 -10.07 10.55 -2.16
N ASP A 281 -10.92 11.41 -1.60
CA ASP A 281 -11.38 11.31 -0.21
C ASP A 281 -12.19 10.02 0.01
N ALA A 282 -13.01 9.61 -0.97
CA ALA A 282 -13.76 8.37 -0.91
C ALA A 282 -12.84 7.14 -0.97
N LEU A 283 -11.80 7.17 -1.80
CA LEU A 283 -10.76 6.12 -1.83
C LEU A 283 -10.01 6.05 -0.49
N VAL A 284 -9.62 7.18 0.10
CA VAL A 284 -9.02 7.22 1.45
C VAL A 284 -9.95 6.57 2.45
N GLN A 285 -11.23 6.94 2.45
CA GLN A 285 -12.21 6.41 3.40
C GLN A 285 -12.43 4.91 3.23
N LEU A 286 -12.59 4.43 1.99
CA LEU A 286 -12.76 3.01 1.67
C LEU A 286 -11.54 2.19 2.09
N LEU A 287 -10.34 2.67 1.76
CA LEU A 287 -9.09 2.02 2.16
C LEU A 287 -8.93 2.01 3.68
N THR A 288 -9.23 3.13 4.35
CA THR A 288 -9.16 3.24 5.82
C THR A 288 -10.08 2.22 6.49
N LEU A 289 -11.32 2.09 6.02
CA LEU A 289 -12.30 1.14 6.56
C LEU A 289 -11.88 -0.32 6.32
N THR A 290 -11.44 -0.62 5.10
CA THR A 290 -10.98 -1.96 4.71
C THR A 290 -9.78 -2.39 5.54
N LEU A 291 -8.79 -1.51 5.72
CA LEU A 291 -7.61 -1.81 6.52
C LEU A 291 -7.96 -1.96 8.01
N ALA A 292 -8.92 -1.18 8.53
CA ALA A 292 -9.30 -1.24 9.95
C ALA A 292 -9.88 -2.62 10.32
N HIS A 293 -10.39 -3.34 9.33
CA HIS A 293 -10.95 -4.68 9.45
C HIS A 293 -10.17 -5.69 8.61
N GLN A 294 -8.84 -5.55 8.53
CA GLN A 294 -7.97 -6.46 7.77
C GLN A 294 -8.07 -7.95 8.18
N ALA A 295 -8.61 -8.25 9.37
CA ALA A 295 -8.85 -9.61 9.85
C ALA A 295 -10.11 -10.25 9.21
N ASP A 296 -10.93 -9.46 8.53
CA ASP A 296 -12.10 -9.94 7.83
C ASP A 296 -11.69 -10.74 6.58
N PRO A 297 -11.99 -12.05 6.53
CA PRO A 297 -11.61 -12.90 5.41
C PRO A 297 -12.26 -12.48 4.09
N TYR A 298 -13.39 -11.77 4.14
CA TYR A 298 -14.11 -11.29 2.97
C TYR A 298 -13.37 -10.12 2.30
N LEU A 299 -12.83 -9.20 3.10
CA LEU A 299 -12.20 -7.98 2.60
C LEU A 299 -10.70 -8.13 2.34
N SER A 300 -10.06 -9.09 2.99
CA SER A 300 -8.62 -9.37 2.83
C SER A 300 -8.15 -9.48 1.37
N PRO A 301 -8.86 -10.18 0.45
CA PRO A 301 -8.48 -10.27 -0.96
C PRO A 301 -8.46 -8.92 -1.68
N HIS A 302 -9.27 -7.96 -1.23
CA HIS A 302 -9.45 -6.67 -1.90
C HIS A 302 -8.44 -5.60 -1.45
N ILE A 303 -7.76 -5.79 -0.32
CA ILE A 303 -6.77 -4.84 0.20
C ILE A 303 -5.67 -4.56 -0.82
N ASN A 304 -5.13 -5.60 -1.47
CA ASN A 304 -4.07 -5.43 -2.47
C ASN A 304 -4.55 -4.69 -3.72
N VAL A 305 -5.79 -4.95 -4.16
CA VAL A 305 -6.41 -4.27 -5.31
C VAL A 305 -6.58 -2.78 -5.01
N LEU A 306 -7.07 -2.45 -3.81
CA LEU A 306 -7.21 -1.07 -3.34
C LEU A 306 -5.86 -0.38 -3.24
N ILE A 307 -4.85 -1.01 -2.61
CA ILE A 307 -3.51 -0.44 -2.47
C ILE A 307 -2.90 -0.18 -3.84
N GLN A 308 -2.99 -1.15 -4.76
CA GLN A 308 -2.47 -0.99 -6.11
C GLN A 308 -3.15 0.17 -6.84
N HIS A 309 -4.48 0.22 -6.79
CA HIS A 309 -5.25 1.29 -7.44
C HIS A 309 -4.88 2.66 -6.87
N VAL A 310 -4.85 2.80 -5.56
CA VAL A 310 -4.50 4.05 -4.88
C VAL A 310 -3.06 4.49 -5.19
N ALA A 311 -2.10 3.56 -5.14
CA ALA A 311 -0.70 3.86 -5.40
C ALA A 311 -0.39 4.23 -6.85
N LEU A 312 -1.21 3.81 -7.80
CA LEU A 312 -1.11 4.22 -9.21
C LEU A 312 -1.54 5.68 -9.43
N HIS A 313 -2.52 6.16 -8.65
CA HIS A 313 -3.06 7.52 -8.81
C HIS A 313 -2.27 8.55 -8.01
N ASP A 314 -2.09 8.32 -6.71
CA ASP A 314 -1.33 9.22 -5.84
C ASP A 314 -0.83 8.51 -4.56
N PRO A 315 0.49 8.31 -4.40
CA PRO A 315 1.08 7.73 -3.18
C PRO A 315 0.77 8.48 -1.88
N ALA A 316 0.41 9.77 -1.94
CA ALA A 316 0.02 10.55 -0.76
C ALA A 316 -1.30 10.05 -0.16
N VAL A 317 -2.18 9.45 -0.95
CA VAL A 317 -3.48 8.93 -0.54
C VAL A 317 -3.34 7.70 0.33
N LEU A 318 -2.46 6.78 -0.09
CA LEU A 318 -2.11 5.60 0.71
C LEU A 318 -1.52 6.03 2.05
N THR A 319 -0.66 7.05 2.03
CA THR A 319 -0.11 7.65 3.26
C THR A 319 -1.21 8.21 4.15
N ALA A 320 -2.13 9.00 3.59
CA ALA A 320 -3.24 9.59 4.33
C ALA A 320 -4.11 8.52 4.98
N ALA A 321 -4.51 7.46 4.26
CA ALA A 321 -5.30 6.36 4.80
C ALA A 321 -4.58 5.64 5.95
N LEU A 322 -3.29 5.35 5.80
CA LEU A 322 -2.49 4.68 6.84
C LEU A 322 -2.31 5.56 8.10
N VAL A 323 -2.16 6.87 7.92
CA VAL A 323 -1.95 7.83 9.01
C VAL A 323 -3.26 8.14 9.74
N VAL A 324 -4.34 8.41 9.00
CA VAL A 324 -5.67 8.76 9.53
C VAL A 324 -6.33 7.55 10.18
N GLY A 325 -6.17 6.37 9.60
CA GLY A 325 -6.70 5.12 10.17
C GLY A 325 -6.06 4.69 11.49
N GLY A 326 -5.01 5.37 11.94
CA GLY A 326 -4.41 5.11 13.25
C GLY A 326 -3.68 3.76 13.34
N PHE A 327 -3.22 3.22 12.20
CA PHE A 327 -2.55 1.92 12.17
C PHE A 327 -1.29 1.92 13.03
N PRO A 328 -1.03 0.83 13.77
CA PRO A 328 0.26 0.65 14.44
C PRO A 328 1.38 0.57 13.40
N MET A 329 2.55 1.12 13.71
CA MET A 329 3.67 1.21 12.76
C MET A 329 4.10 -0.17 12.24
N ASP A 330 4.12 -1.18 13.10
CA ASP A 330 4.46 -2.54 12.70
C ASP A 330 3.43 -3.11 11.70
N GLY A 331 2.15 -2.79 11.91
CA GLY A 331 1.08 -3.14 10.97
C GLY A 331 1.26 -2.47 9.61
N ILE A 332 1.65 -1.18 9.59
CA ILE A 332 1.95 -0.46 8.35
C ILE A 332 3.16 -1.10 7.62
N ILE A 333 4.23 -1.43 8.35
CA ILE A 333 5.41 -2.06 7.78
C ILE A 333 5.07 -3.42 7.18
N MET A 334 4.32 -4.25 7.92
CA MET A 334 3.87 -5.57 7.45
C MET A 334 2.98 -5.46 6.21
N LEU A 335 2.01 -4.54 6.22
CA LEU A 335 1.09 -4.32 5.10
C LEU A 335 1.83 -3.89 3.84
N LEU A 336 2.71 -2.89 3.94
CA LEU A 336 3.48 -2.39 2.79
C LEU A 336 4.49 -3.43 2.29
N GLY A 337 5.06 -4.24 3.19
CA GLY A 337 5.90 -5.38 2.82
C GLY A 337 5.12 -6.47 2.09
N ALA A 338 3.92 -6.80 2.55
CA ALA A 338 3.04 -7.77 1.88
C ALA A 338 2.57 -7.26 0.50
N ALA A 339 2.20 -5.98 0.41
CA ALA A 339 1.80 -5.36 -0.86
C ALA A 339 2.97 -5.32 -1.87
N LEU A 340 4.20 -5.05 -1.42
CA LEU A 340 5.41 -5.15 -2.24
C LEU A 340 5.64 -6.60 -2.71
N ALA A 341 5.52 -7.58 -1.82
CA ALA A 341 5.71 -8.99 -2.15
C ALA A 341 4.65 -9.52 -3.12
N ALA A 342 3.41 -9.03 -3.02
CA ALA A 342 2.31 -9.36 -3.93
C ALA A 342 2.39 -8.63 -5.29
N GLY A 343 3.33 -7.70 -5.47
CA GLY A 343 3.46 -6.88 -6.68
C GLY A 343 2.42 -5.77 -6.80
N ALA A 344 1.64 -5.50 -5.74
CA ALA A 344 0.69 -4.38 -5.69
C ALA A 344 1.40 -3.02 -5.62
N LEU A 345 2.61 -3.00 -5.05
CA LEU A 345 3.48 -1.82 -5.01
C LEU A 345 4.84 -2.12 -5.64
N THR A 346 5.41 -1.13 -6.32
CA THR A 346 6.83 -1.14 -6.72
C THR A 346 7.73 -0.73 -5.55
N PRO A 347 9.04 -1.11 -5.55
CA PRO A 347 9.99 -0.63 -4.55
C PRO A 347 10.03 0.90 -4.41
N GLN A 348 9.88 1.64 -5.52
CA GLN A 348 9.85 3.10 -5.49
C GLN A 348 8.59 3.63 -4.80
N GLN A 349 7.41 3.09 -5.12
CA GLN A 349 6.16 3.49 -4.48
C GLN A 349 6.20 3.21 -2.97
N THR A 350 6.65 2.02 -2.56
CA THR A 350 6.81 1.67 -1.14
C THR A 350 7.76 2.62 -0.42
N ALA A 351 8.92 2.95 -1.01
CA ALA A 351 9.86 3.92 -0.45
C ALA A 351 9.22 5.31 -0.29
N ASN A 352 8.51 5.78 -1.31
CA ASN A 352 7.82 7.07 -1.28
C ASN A 352 6.73 7.10 -0.19
N THR A 353 5.95 6.02 -0.05
CA THR A 353 4.94 5.92 1.00
C THR A 353 5.57 5.96 2.40
N TYR A 354 6.64 5.21 2.65
CA TYR A 354 7.34 5.30 3.93
C TYR A 354 7.90 6.70 4.20
N LEU A 355 8.52 7.35 3.21
CA LEU A 355 9.00 8.74 3.36
C LEU A 355 7.86 9.71 3.70
N ASN A 356 6.73 9.60 3.02
CA ASN A 356 5.56 10.44 3.29
C ASN A 356 4.98 10.19 4.70
N ILE A 357 5.00 8.93 5.18
CA ILE A 357 4.64 8.60 6.57
C ILE A 357 5.60 9.29 7.55
N LEU A 358 6.92 9.26 7.28
CA LEU A 358 7.91 9.94 8.12
C LEU A 358 7.60 11.44 8.25
N ASP A 359 7.20 12.11 7.17
CA ASP A 359 6.82 13.52 7.23
C ASP A 359 5.51 13.79 7.94
N ALA A 360 4.47 13.00 7.64
CA ALA A 360 3.17 13.13 8.27
C ALA A 360 3.24 12.90 9.79
N LYS A 361 4.20 12.08 10.24
CA LYS A 361 4.50 11.82 11.67
C LYS A 361 5.67 12.65 12.19
N HIS A 362 6.08 13.69 11.47
CA HIS A 362 7.11 14.67 11.85
C HIS A 362 8.43 14.06 12.33
N TRP A 363 8.85 12.94 11.75
CA TRP A 363 10.15 12.31 12.06
C TRP A 363 10.34 12.06 13.57
N ALA A 364 9.28 11.63 14.27
CA ALA A 364 9.35 11.34 15.70
C ALA A 364 10.07 10.02 15.99
N ARG A 365 10.60 9.85 17.21
CA ARG A 365 11.33 8.64 17.66
C ARG A 365 10.68 7.29 17.32
N PRO A 366 9.35 7.09 17.44
CA PRO A 366 8.72 5.81 17.08
C PRO A 366 8.85 5.45 15.60
N MET A 367 9.27 6.38 14.73
CA MET A 367 9.42 6.17 13.30
C MET A 367 10.76 5.56 12.89
N VAL A 368 11.65 5.23 13.84
CA VAL A 368 12.97 4.64 13.52
C VAL A 368 12.83 3.37 12.68
N SER A 369 11.90 2.48 13.01
CA SER A 369 11.64 1.26 12.25
C SER A 369 11.23 1.55 10.81
N VAL A 370 10.42 2.59 10.57
CA VAL A 370 10.01 3.01 9.22
C VAL A 370 11.21 3.54 8.42
N ALA A 371 12.06 4.38 9.04
CA ALA A 371 13.29 4.87 8.40
C ALA A 371 14.28 3.73 8.06
N GLU A 372 14.36 2.71 8.93
CA GLU A 372 15.14 1.50 8.67
C GLU A 372 14.58 0.71 7.48
N GLN A 373 13.25 0.61 7.33
CA GLN A 373 12.66 -0.03 6.15
C GLN A 373 12.95 0.72 4.86
N VAL A 374 12.87 2.06 4.84
CA VAL A 374 13.30 2.87 3.67
C VAL A 374 14.74 2.56 3.31
N SER A 375 15.61 2.53 4.30
CA SER A 375 17.04 2.27 4.11
C SER A 375 17.31 0.86 3.60
N ARG A 376 16.63 -0.14 4.16
CA ARG A 376 16.71 -1.54 3.72
C ARG A 376 16.24 -1.70 2.28
N LEU A 377 15.09 -1.10 1.94
CA LEU A 377 14.52 -1.14 0.60
C LEU A 377 15.43 -0.46 -0.43
N ALA A 378 15.96 0.71 -0.09
CA ALA A 378 16.91 1.43 -0.93
C ALA A 378 18.24 0.69 -1.10
N TYR A 379 18.67 -0.10 -0.12
CA TYR A 379 19.86 -0.95 -0.22
C TYR A 379 19.60 -2.19 -1.11
N GLN A 380 18.45 -2.84 -0.95
CA GLN A 380 18.08 -4.05 -1.70
C GLN A 380 17.70 -3.75 -3.16
N SER A 381 17.18 -2.55 -3.43
CA SER A 381 16.75 -2.12 -4.76
C SER A 381 17.52 -0.87 -5.20
N PRO A 382 18.67 -1.01 -5.90
CA PRO A 382 19.50 0.12 -6.32
C PRO A 382 18.77 1.16 -7.16
N GLY A 383 17.74 0.73 -7.91
CA GLY A 383 16.89 1.61 -8.72
C GLY A 383 15.95 2.53 -7.93
N VAL A 384 15.81 2.34 -6.62
CA VAL A 384 15.03 3.26 -5.77
C VAL A 384 15.78 4.59 -5.67
N LEU A 385 15.12 5.67 -6.06
CA LEU A 385 15.61 7.04 -5.98
C LEU A 385 15.05 7.71 -4.73
N LEU A 386 15.94 8.22 -3.89
CA LEU A 386 15.57 9.01 -2.70
C LEU A 386 15.81 10.49 -3.01
N PRO A 387 14.82 11.37 -2.83
CA PRO A 387 15.03 12.80 -3.03
C PRO A 387 16.16 13.36 -2.13
N PRO A 388 17.03 14.26 -2.61
CA PRO A 388 18.17 14.78 -1.83
C PRO A 388 17.78 15.40 -0.47
N GLU A 389 16.66 16.13 -0.45
CA GLU A 389 16.10 16.69 0.78
C GLU A 389 15.71 15.61 1.79
N ARG A 390 15.12 14.50 1.31
CA ARG A 390 14.73 13.35 2.13
C ARG A 390 15.95 12.58 2.65
N MET A 391 17.00 12.44 1.84
CA MET A 391 18.27 11.84 2.28
C MET A 391 18.91 12.67 3.39
N THR A 392 18.91 14.00 3.26
CA THR A 392 19.42 14.91 4.29
C THR A 392 18.63 14.76 5.60
N LYS A 393 17.29 14.73 5.52
CA LYS A 393 16.44 14.49 6.69
C LYS A 393 16.66 13.10 7.30
N LEU A 394 16.78 12.05 6.50
CA LEU A 394 17.10 10.69 6.99
C LEU A 394 18.43 10.65 7.73
N MET A 395 19.46 11.34 7.24
CA MET A 395 20.76 11.40 7.91
C MET A 395 20.69 12.16 9.24
N GLN A 396 20.00 13.31 9.27
CA GLN A 396 19.77 14.07 10.50
C GLN A 396 18.99 13.24 11.53
N PHE A 397 17.90 12.60 11.09
CA PHE A 397 17.09 11.71 11.91
C PHE A 397 17.91 10.52 12.44
N ALA A 398 18.76 9.91 11.62
CA ALA A 398 19.65 8.84 12.05
C ALA A 398 20.66 9.31 13.11
N ALA A 399 21.19 10.53 12.96
CA ALA A 399 22.12 11.11 13.93
C ALA A 399 21.47 11.43 15.28
N GLU A 400 20.25 11.96 15.25
CA GLU A 400 19.44 12.28 16.44
C GLU A 400 19.06 11.02 17.23
N TYR A 401 18.59 9.97 16.55
CA TYR A 401 18.08 8.75 17.17
C TYR A 401 19.06 7.58 17.19
N ARG A 402 20.31 7.80 16.77
CA ARG A 402 21.38 6.78 16.73
C ARG A 402 21.02 5.55 15.90
N ALA A 403 20.41 5.74 14.73
CA ALA A 403 19.98 4.66 13.84
C ALA A 403 21.09 4.26 12.84
N ASP A 404 21.99 3.36 13.26
CA ASP A 404 23.21 2.95 12.51
C ASP A 404 22.93 2.47 11.09
N GLN A 405 21.88 1.64 10.92
CA GLN A 405 21.53 1.07 9.62
C GLN A 405 21.11 2.16 8.63
N VAL A 406 20.34 3.15 9.10
CA VAL A 406 19.90 4.29 8.28
C VAL A 406 21.09 5.13 7.87
N ALA A 407 21.95 5.50 8.83
CA ALA A 407 23.15 6.28 8.57
C ALA A 407 24.08 5.59 7.54
N ARG A 408 24.31 4.29 7.68
CA ARG A 408 25.15 3.52 6.74
C ARG A 408 24.59 3.52 5.32
N CYS A 409 23.28 3.30 5.17
CA CYS A 409 22.66 3.27 3.85
C CYS A 409 22.69 4.66 3.18
N VAL A 410 22.31 5.70 3.92
CA VAL A 410 22.25 7.06 3.39
C VAL A 410 23.65 7.58 3.07
N ALA A 411 24.65 7.33 3.93
CA ALA A 411 26.03 7.73 3.67
C ALA A 411 26.56 7.11 2.37
N LYS A 412 26.33 5.82 2.13
CA LYS A 412 26.74 5.15 0.87
C LYS A 412 26.17 5.84 -0.37
N ARG A 413 24.88 6.22 -0.33
CA ARG A 413 24.22 6.89 -1.46
C ARG A 413 24.71 8.32 -1.65
N VAL A 414 24.83 9.09 -0.57
CA VAL A 414 25.40 10.44 -0.62
C VAL A 414 26.81 10.42 -1.18
N LEU A 415 27.66 9.49 -0.74
CA LEU A 415 29.03 9.35 -1.25
C LEU A 415 29.08 9.04 -2.74
N HIS A 416 28.23 8.13 -3.22
CA HIS A 416 28.11 7.83 -4.64
C HIS A 416 27.59 9.04 -5.45
N ASP A 417 26.70 9.86 -4.89
CA ASP A 417 26.27 11.10 -5.55
C ASP A 417 27.38 12.17 -5.54
N LEU A 418 28.18 12.23 -4.47
CA LEU A 418 29.36 13.11 -4.38
C LEU A 418 30.42 12.79 -5.45
N GLU A 419 30.57 11.54 -5.88
CA GLU A 419 31.49 11.18 -6.98
C GLU A 419 31.16 11.91 -8.29
N ARG A 420 29.91 12.34 -8.46
CA ARG A 420 29.41 13.02 -9.66
C ARG A 420 29.39 14.55 -9.53
N VAL A 421 29.71 15.10 -8.37
CA VAL A 421 29.76 16.55 -8.17
C VAL A 421 31.03 17.07 -8.80
N ASP A 422 30.91 17.91 -9.83
CA ASP A 422 32.08 18.52 -10.48
C ASP A 422 32.64 19.69 -9.66
N ASN A 423 31.80 20.48 -9.01
CA ASN A 423 32.20 21.67 -8.27
C ASN A 423 32.86 21.33 -6.92
N GLU A 424 34.14 21.66 -6.77
CA GLU A 424 34.93 21.35 -5.58
C GLU A 424 34.43 22.04 -4.31
N ARG A 425 33.84 23.24 -4.44
CA ARG A 425 33.26 23.94 -3.30
C ARG A 425 32.05 23.20 -2.76
N GLU A 426 31.16 22.81 -3.67
CA GLU A 426 29.95 22.04 -3.35
C GLU A 426 30.32 20.67 -2.78
N LEU A 427 31.25 19.96 -3.42
CA LEU A 427 31.76 18.67 -2.94
C LEU A 427 32.30 18.78 -1.50
N GLY A 428 33.17 19.76 -1.25
CA GLY A 428 33.77 19.96 0.06
C GLY A 428 32.75 20.33 1.13
N GLU A 429 31.77 21.19 0.83
CA GLU A 429 30.71 21.58 1.76
C GLU A 429 29.76 20.40 2.08
N GLN A 430 29.33 19.63 1.07
CA GLN A 430 28.45 18.48 1.28
C GLN A 430 29.17 17.35 2.03
N PHE A 431 30.43 17.07 1.70
CA PHE A 431 31.22 16.03 2.37
C PHE A 431 31.53 16.40 3.83
N LEU A 432 31.82 17.66 4.12
CA LEU A 432 31.99 18.13 5.52
C LEU A 432 30.72 17.94 6.33
N ARG A 433 29.57 18.31 5.77
CA ARG A 433 28.27 18.10 6.42
C ARG A 433 28.02 16.62 6.71
N LEU A 434 28.30 15.75 5.74
CA LEU A 434 28.19 14.30 5.94
C LEU A 434 29.13 13.82 7.06
N SER A 435 30.40 14.22 7.02
CA SER A 435 31.41 13.84 8.02
C SER A 435 30.99 14.23 9.43
N GLU A 436 30.51 15.46 9.63
CA GLU A 436 29.95 15.93 10.91
C GLU A 436 28.75 15.10 11.37
N GLN A 437 27.83 14.78 10.44
CA GLN A 437 26.62 14.01 10.75
C GLN A 437 26.88 12.54 11.10
N VAL A 438 28.02 11.97 10.70
CA VAL A 438 28.35 10.54 10.94
C VAL A 438 29.37 10.33 12.06
N GLN A 439 29.88 11.39 12.71
CA GLN A 439 30.93 11.28 13.74
C GLN A 439 30.58 10.34 14.90
N TRP A 440 29.29 10.22 15.20
CA TRP A 440 28.77 9.40 16.29
C TRP A 440 28.77 7.89 15.99
N CYS A 441 28.81 7.50 14.70
CA CYS A 441 28.81 6.10 14.28
C CYS A 441 30.19 5.73 13.75
N SER A 442 30.99 5.02 14.56
CA SER A 442 32.38 4.65 14.22
C SER A 442 32.49 3.91 12.89
N GLY A 443 31.60 2.94 12.62
CA GLY A 443 31.61 2.17 11.38
C GLY A 443 31.33 3.01 10.13
N VAL A 444 30.39 3.96 10.19
CA VAL A 444 30.09 4.86 9.06
C VAL A 444 31.18 5.90 8.89
N ARG A 445 31.75 6.41 9.99
CA ARG A 445 32.91 7.30 9.97
C ARG A 445 34.11 6.65 9.29
N HIS A 446 34.47 5.43 9.68
CA HIS A 446 35.58 4.68 9.08
C HIS A 446 35.33 4.41 7.59
N TYR A 447 34.11 4.00 7.21
CA TYR A 447 33.73 3.82 5.81
C TYR A 447 33.88 5.12 5.00
N THR A 448 33.39 6.24 5.54
CA THR A 448 33.44 7.56 4.89
C THR A 448 34.88 8.07 4.74
N GLN A 449 35.72 7.85 5.75
CA GLN A 449 37.15 8.19 5.69
C GLN A 449 37.90 7.34 4.67
N THR A 450 37.60 6.04 4.58
CA THR A 450 38.20 5.14 3.60
C THR A 450 37.83 5.57 2.18
N TRP A 451 36.54 5.79 1.93
CA TRP A 451 36.06 6.33 0.66
C TRP A 451 36.74 7.65 0.30
N TRP A 452 36.92 8.57 1.27
CA TRP A 452 37.59 9.85 1.02
C TRP A 452 39.04 9.69 0.58
N ARG A 453 39.79 8.79 1.22
CA ARG A 453 41.18 8.49 0.84
C ARG A 453 41.25 7.95 -0.59
N ASP A 454 40.36 7.02 -0.95
CA ASP A 454 40.29 6.45 -2.29
C ASP A 454 39.89 7.49 -3.34
N PHE A 455 38.87 8.29 -3.04
CA PHE A 455 38.42 9.38 -3.89
C PHE A 455 39.56 10.38 -4.15
N VAL A 456 40.22 10.87 -3.11
CA VAL A 456 41.37 11.81 -3.20
C VAL A 456 42.51 11.21 -4.00
N ARG A 457 42.84 9.93 -3.77
CA ARG A 457 43.87 9.21 -4.52
C ARG A 457 43.58 9.14 -6.02
N ALA A 458 42.31 9.02 -6.40
CA ALA A 458 41.88 8.95 -7.80
C ALA A 458 41.80 10.31 -8.51
N GLN A 459 41.74 11.44 -7.77
CA GLN A 459 41.52 12.75 -8.39
C GLN A 459 42.77 13.34 -9.06
N PRO A 460 42.64 14.16 -10.13
CA PRO A 460 43.75 14.91 -10.71
C PRO A 460 44.38 15.95 -9.76
N GLN A 461 45.66 16.28 -9.96
CA GLN A 461 46.39 17.22 -9.09
C GLN A 461 45.73 18.62 -9.02
N ALA A 462 45.25 19.15 -10.15
CA ALA A 462 44.60 20.46 -10.20
C ALA A 462 43.35 20.51 -9.30
N ARG A 463 42.56 19.45 -9.33
CA ARG A 463 41.35 19.30 -8.51
C ARG A 463 41.68 19.20 -7.02
N LEU A 464 42.70 18.43 -6.66
CA LEU A 464 43.16 18.34 -5.27
C LEU A 464 43.63 19.68 -4.70
N GLN A 465 44.30 20.51 -5.51
CA GLN A 465 44.72 21.85 -5.08
C GLN A 465 43.52 22.79 -4.83
N GLN A 466 42.46 22.66 -5.60
CA GLN A 466 41.22 23.40 -5.37
C GLN A 466 40.51 22.89 -4.10
N LEU A 467 40.46 21.58 -3.89
CA LEU A 467 39.90 20.99 -2.68
C LEU A 467 40.64 21.40 -1.41
N ASP A 468 41.98 21.42 -1.41
CA ASP A 468 42.78 21.91 -0.27
C ASP A 468 42.40 23.35 0.10
N LYS A 469 42.20 24.23 -0.90
CA LYS A 469 41.74 25.60 -0.67
C LYS A 469 40.32 25.68 -0.13
N VAL A 470 39.42 24.79 -0.57
CA VAL A 470 38.02 24.75 -0.09
C VAL A 470 37.93 24.25 1.36
N LEU A 471 38.85 23.37 1.77
CA LEU A 471 38.91 22.81 3.12
C LEU A 471 39.70 23.70 4.10
N ASP A 472 40.49 24.66 3.60
CA ASP A 472 41.24 25.60 4.42
C ASP A 472 40.32 26.46 5.32
N GLY A 473 40.71 26.62 6.58
CA GLY A 473 39.95 27.38 7.58
C GLY A 473 38.64 26.75 8.06
N LYS A 474 38.30 25.52 7.63
CA LYS A 474 37.13 24.77 8.11
C LYS A 474 37.56 23.77 9.19
N ARG A 475 36.62 23.29 10.01
CA ARG A 475 36.82 22.19 10.98
C ARG A 475 36.98 20.85 10.25
N ALA A 476 38.03 20.76 9.44
CA ALA A 476 38.23 19.76 8.41
C ALA A 476 39.64 19.17 8.43
N ASP A 477 40.38 19.33 9.53
CA ASP A 477 41.82 19.09 9.60
C ASP A 477 42.21 17.69 9.13
N GLU A 478 41.48 16.65 9.56
CA GLU A 478 41.71 15.27 9.12
C GLU A 478 41.48 15.09 7.61
N LEU A 479 40.42 15.69 7.06
CA LEU A 479 40.06 15.55 5.65
C LEU A 479 41.05 16.30 4.77
N ARG A 480 41.47 17.48 5.20
CA ARG A 480 42.48 18.30 4.56
C ARG A 480 43.85 17.62 4.62
N ALA A 481 44.21 17.00 5.75
CA ALA A 481 45.47 16.26 5.90
C ALA A 481 45.60 15.14 4.86
N VAL A 482 44.51 14.42 4.54
CA VAL A 482 44.49 13.41 3.47
C VAL A 482 44.83 14.02 2.11
N VAL A 483 44.23 15.17 1.77
CA VAL A 483 44.50 15.89 0.51
C VAL A 483 45.94 16.40 0.46
N GLN A 484 46.42 17.02 1.53
CA GLN A 484 47.77 17.58 1.62
C GLN A 484 48.84 16.49 1.55
N THR A 485 48.65 15.37 2.25
CA THR A 485 49.55 14.22 2.21
C THR A 485 49.62 13.65 0.79
N THR A 486 48.47 13.50 0.13
CA THR A 486 48.42 13.02 -1.27
C THR A 486 49.14 13.99 -2.23
N LEU A 487 48.92 15.30 -2.07
CA LEU A 487 49.61 16.33 -2.86
C LEU A 487 51.13 16.34 -2.60
N ALA A 488 51.55 16.17 -1.35
CA ALA A 488 52.95 16.10 -0.97
C ALA A 488 53.64 14.87 -1.58
N LEU A 489 53.04 13.68 -1.44
CA LEU A 489 53.55 12.44 -2.04
C LEU A 489 53.65 12.54 -3.56
N ARG A 490 52.63 13.08 -4.23
CA ARG A 490 52.69 13.30 -5.69
C ARG A 490 53.78 14.29 -6.09
N ARG A 491 54.07 15.31 -5.26
CA ARG A 491 55.18 16.24 -5.51
C ARG A 491 56.54 15.55 -5.35
N VAL A 492 56.67 14.66 -4.36
CA VAL A 492 57.87 13.86 -4.14
C VAL A 492 58.12 12.93 -5.33
N PHE A 493 57.12 12.19 -5.80
CA PHE A 493 57.29 11.32 -6.97
C PHE A 493 57.43 12.12 -8.28
N GLY A 494 56.71 13.23 -8.42
CA GLY A 494 56.64 13.98 -9.66
C GLY A 494 55.97 13.15 -10.76
N LYS A 495 56.64 13.04 -11.92
CA LYS A 495 56.20 12.16 -13.02
C LYS A 495 56.85 10.78 -12.98
N ARG A 496 57.66 10.50 -11.96
CA ARG A 496 58.48 9.30 -11.88
C ARG A 496 57.64 8.09 -11.47
N SER A 497 58.01 6.92 -11.99
CA SER A 497 57.58 5.65 -11.42
C SER A 497 58.22 5.43 -10.05
N LEU A 498 57.69 4.50 -9.25
CA LEU A 498 58.32 4.11 -7.98
C LEU A 498 59.74 3.55 -8.18
N ALA A 499 59.99 2.86 -9.31
CA ALA A 499 61.33 2.35 -9.64
C ALA A 499 62.33 3.48 -9.92
N GLU A 500 61.95 4.46 -10.75
CA GLU A 500 62.78 5.64 -11.04
C GLU A 500 63.00 6.49 -9.78
N PHE A 501 61.98 6.58 -8.91
CA PHE A 501 62.12 7.23 -7.62
C PHE A 501 63.11 6.48 -6.72
N SER A 502 63.02 5.15 -6.65
CA SER A 502 63.96 4.31 -5.90
C SER A 502 65.40 4.48 -6.38
N GLU A 503 65.62 4.52 -7.70
CA GLU A 503 66.94 4.78 -8.29
C GLU A 503 67.45 6.17 -7.91
N SER A 504 66.60 7.20 -8.02
CA SER A 504 66.94 8.56 -7.60
C SER A 504 67.33 8.64 -6.11
N VAL A 505 66.64 7.88 -5.25
CA VAL A 505 66.94 7.82 -3.80
C VAL A 505 68.26 7.10 -3.56
N ASN A 506 68.54 6.02 -4.29
CA ASN A 506 69.80 5.29 -4.20
C ASN A 506 71.00 6.16 -4.63
N ASP A 507 70.87 6.90 -5.73
CA ASP A 507 71.91 7.81 -6.20
C ASP A 507 72.18 8.95 -5.20
N ALA A 508 71.11 9.52 -4.64
CA ALA A 508 71.23 10.54 -3.60
C ALA A 508 71.90 9.99 -2.34
N TYR A 509 71.51 8.78 -1.90
CA TYR A 509 72.14 8.10 -0.76
C TYR A 509 73.63 7.83 -1.01
N ALA A 510 73.98 7.26 -2.17
CA ALA A 510 75.37 6.96 -2.52
C ALA A 510 76.23 8.23 -2.53
N LEU A 511 75.74 9.31 -3.15
CA LEU A 511 76.45 10.59 -3.18
C LEU A 511 76.65 11.17 -1.77
N LEU A 512 75.59 11.19 -0.95
CA LEU A 512 75.66 11.71 0.42
C LEU A 512 76.53 10.84 1.33
N SER A 513 76.53 9.52 1.15
CA SER A 513 77.40 8.60 1.90
C SER A 513 78.87 8.86 1.56
N VAL A 514 79.21 8.98 0.28
CA VAL A 514 80.58 9.29 -0.15
C VAL A 514 81.03 10.66 0.37
N LEU A 515 80.17 11.68 0.33
CA LEU A 515 80.48 13.00 0.90
C LEU A 515 80.67 12.95 2.42
N ALA A 516 79.81 12.21 3.13
CA ALA A 516 79.96 11.99 4.56
C ALA A 516 81.29 11.30 4.85
N GLU A 517 81.57 10.14 4.24
CA GLU A 517 82.82 9.40 4.47
C GLU A 517 84.09 10.19 4.11
N SER A 518 84.03 11.01 3.06
CA SER A 518 85.19 11.80 2.59
C SER A 518 85.49 13.02 3.45
N PHE A 519 84.50 13.56 4.16
CA PHE A 519 84.59 14.84 4.87
C PHE A 519 84.10 14.79 6.33
N ASP A 520 83.76 13.62 6.87
CA ASP A 520 83.30 13.44 8.26
C ASP A 520 84.44 13.72 9.25
N PRO A 521 84.31 14.70 10.14
CA PRO A 521 85.25 14.93 11.22
C PRO A 521 85.04 13.89 12.33
N LEU A 522 85.24 12.60 12.05
CA LEU A 522 85.28 11.60 13.10
C LEU A 522 86.45 11.94 14.05
N PRO A 523 86.25 11.89 15.38
CA PRO A 523 87.27 12.30 16.36
C PRO A 523 88.56 11.48 16.31
N LYS A 524 88.59 10.36 15.57
CA LYS A 524 89.77 9.50 15.41
C LYS A 524 90.69 9.91 14.24
N HIS A 525 90.20 10.64 13.25
CA HIS A 525 90.99 11.09 12.09
C HIS A 525 90.56 12.51 11.68
N PRO A 526 91.23 13.57 12.18
CA PRO A 526 90.90 14.93 11.76
C PRO A 526 91.25 15.09 10.27
N PHE A 527 90.22 15.12 9.44
CA PHE A 527 90.36 15.43 8.03
C PHE A 527 90.80 16.89 7.87
N GLN A 528 91.95 17.10 7.24
CA GLN A 528 92.42 18.44 6.86
C GLN A 528 92.17 18.65 5.37
N LEU A 529 91.19 19.50 5.06
CA LEU A 529 90.85 19.86 3.69
C LEU A 529 91.96 20.73 3.08
N ASP A 530 92.71 20.21 2.10
CA ASP A 530 93.58 21.04 1.25
C ASP A 530 92.76 21.68 0.14
N GLN A 531 92.42 22.96 0.33
CA GLN A 531 91.65 23.75 -0.63
C GLN A 531 92.37 23.88 -1.99
N THR A 532 93.70 23.85 -2.03
CA THR A 532 94.47 23.99 -3.28
C THR A 532 94.35 22.72 -4.11
N ALA A 533 94.44 21.55 -3.47
CA ALA A 533 94.27 20.26 -4.14
C ALA A 533 92.85 20.12 -4.72
N VAL A 534 91.80 20.49 -3.96
CA VAL A 534 90.41 20.48 -4.46
C VAL A 534 90.26 21.40 -5.67
N ARG A 535 90.87 22.58 -5.66
CA ARG A 535 90.81 23.52 -6.78
C ARG A 535 91.48 22.97 -8.03
N LEU A 536 92.67 22.41 -7.90
CA LEU A 536 93.40 21.79 -9.02
C LEU A 536 92.63 20.62 -9.60
N GLU A 537 91.99 19.80 -8.77
CA GLU A 537 91.16 18.69 -9.24
C GLU A 537 89.94 19.19 -10.02
N LEU A 538 89.23 20.21 -9.51
CA LEU A 538 88.12 20.82 -10.23
C LEU A 538 88.54 21.49 -11.54
N GLU A 539 89.71 22.14 -11.57
CA GLU A 539 90.30 22.74 -12.78
C GLU A 539 90.75 21.67 -13.80
N ALA A 540 91.18 20.48 -13.35
CA ALA A 540 91.53 19.38 -14.24
C ALA A 540 90.32 18.82 -14.99
N HIS A 541 89.12 18.93 -14.42
CA HIS A 541 87.85 18.52 -15.02
C HIS A 541 87.07 19.68 -15.65
N ASP A 542 87.71 20.84 -15.86
CA ASP A 542 87.01 22.06 -16.30
C ASP A 542 86.33 21.91 -17.68
N ASP A 543 86.90 21.07 -18.55
CA ASP A 543 86.41 20.82 -19.91
C ASP A 543 85.19 19.89 -19.97
N GLU A 544 84.85 19.17 -18.88
CA GLU A 544 83.74 18.20 -18.87
C GLU A 544 82.36 18.85 -18.84
N LEU A 545 82.27 20.08 -18.31
CA LEU A 545 81.03 20.83 -18.17
C LEU A 545 81.15 22.18 -18.86
N SER A 546 80.10 22.56 -19.60
CA SER A 546 80.00 23.91 -20.14
C SER A 546 79.98 24.97 -19.01
N PRO A 547 80.40 26.22 -19.28
CA PRO A 547 80.38 27.28 -18.27
C PRO A 547 79.01 27.49 -17.62
N ASP A 548 77.93 27.32 -18.39
CA ASP A 548 76.57 27.40 -17.88
C ASP A 548 76.22 26.20 -16.99
N ALA A 549 76.60 24.98 -17.38
CA ALA A 549 76.42 23.78 -16.56
C ALA A 549 77.18 23.86 -15.22
N ARG A 550 78.41 24.40 -15.23
CA ARG A 550 79.20 24.66 -14.00
C ARG A 550 78.49 25.63 -13.06
N ARG A 551 77.93 26.72 -13.57
CA ARG A 551 77.14 27.68 -12.78
C ARG A 551 75.90 27.04 -12.17
N VAL A 552 75.20 26.20 -12.94
CA VAL A 552 74.04 25.44 -12.45
C VAL A 552 74.46 24.45 -11.36
N LEU A 553 75.54 23.70 -11.56
CA LEU A 553 76.08 22.76 -10.56
C LEU A 553 76.46 23.47 -9.25
N ALA A 554 77.25 24.55 -9.33
CA ALA A 554 77.66 25.32 -8.15
C ALA A 554 76.45 25.86 -7.37
N LYS A 555 75.43 26.37 -8.08
CA LYS A 555 74.18 26.80 -7.45
C LYS A 555 73.46 25.62 -6.79
N ASN A 556 73.32 24.49 -7.47
CA ASN A 556 72.64 23.30 -6.94
C ASN A 556 73.35 22.73 -5.70
N LEU A 557 74.69 22.68 -5.68
CA LEU A 557 75.46 22.22 -4.51
C LEU A 557 75.23 23.12 -3.29
N LYS A 558 75.21 24.45 -3.50
CA LYS A 558 74.89 25.41 -2.42
C LYS A 558 73.48 25.21 -1.88
N GLU A 559 72.48 25.13 -2.77
CA GLU A 559 71.08 24.97 -2.35
C GLU A 559 70.84 23.60 -1.70
N LEU A 560 71.50 22.53 -2.18
CA LEU A 560 71.44 21.20 -1.57
C LEU A 560 71.97 21.22 -0.13
N GLY A 561 73.13 21.86 0.10
CA GLY A 561 73.68 22.01 1.45
C GLY A 561 72.73 22.74 2.40
N ASN A 562 72.12 23.84 1.95
CA ASN A 562 71.12 24.58 2.73
C ASN A 562 69.88 23.72 3.04
N LEU A 563 69.38 22.97 2.06
CA LEU A 563 68.20 22.13 2.23
C LEU A 563 68.43 21.00 3.26
N ILE A 564 69.62 20.39 3.27
CA ILE A 564 69.99 19.38 4.27
C ILE A 564 69.96 19.97 5.68
N VAL A 565 70.54 21.17 5.86
CA VAL A 565 70.51 21.89 7.15
C VAL A 565 69.06 22.15 7.57
N GLU A 566 68.25 22.73 6.67
CA GLU A 566 66.84 23.03 6.95
C GLU A 566 66.05 21.77 7.34
N MET A 567 66.19 20.67 6.58
CA MET A 567 65.56 19.39 6.90
C MET A 567 65.99 18.86 8.27
N SER A 568 67.26 19.04 8.64
CA SER A 568 67.81 18.61 9.93
C SER A 568 67.25 19.43 11.11
N GLU A 569 66.96 20.70 10.90
CA GLU A 569 66.42 21.60 11.92
C GLU A 569 64.96 21.26 12.27
N TYR A 570 64.16 20.88 11.27
CA TYR A 570 62.74 20.54 11.44
C TYR A 570 62.46 19.11 11.91
N ARG A 571 63.49 18.25 12.09
CA ARG A 571 63.30 16.87 12.57
C ARG A 571 62.60 16.84 13.92
N THR A 572 61.76 15.84 14.17
CA THR A 572 61.15 15.66 15.49
C THR A 572 62.27 15.42 16.51
N ARG A 573 62.48 16.38 17.42
CA ARG A 573 63.44 16.23 18.53
C ARG A 573 62.75 15.53 19.67
N ALA A 574 63.38 14.49 20.22
CA ALA A 574 62.86 13.83 21.41
C ALA A 574 62.71 14.88 22.54
N SER A 575 61.56 14.90 23.21
CA SER A 575 61.44 15.67 24.45
C SER A 575 62.43 15.10 25.46
N LEU A 576 62.90 15.90 26.43
CA LEU A 576 63.85 15.48 27.48
C LEU A 576 63.48 14.18 28.23
N ILE A 577 62.24 13.69 28.07
CA ILE A 577 61.67 12.53 28.74
C ILE A 577 61.72 11.24 27.86
N ARG A 578 61.82 11.35 26.53
CA ARG A 578 61.87 10.19 25.61
C ARG A 578 63.27 10.07 24.99
N ARG A 579 63.78 8.86 24.79
CA ARG A 579 65.06 8.66 24.08
C ARG A 579 64.83 8.85 22.58
N GLU A 580 65.83 9.36 21.87
CA GLU A 580 65.76 9.53 20.41
C GLU A 580 65.45 8.19 19.70
N ASP A 581 66.02 7.09 20.18
CA ASP A 581 65.78 5.73 19.68
C ASP A 581 64.30 5.30 19.74
N ASP A 582 63.55 5.74 20.74
CA ASP A 582 62.12 5.40 20.91
C ASP A 582 61.26 6.13 19.86
N VAL A 583 61.66 7.36 19.49
CA VAL A 583 60.98 8.15 18.47
C VAL A 583 61.22 7.53 17.09
N GLU A 584 62.46 7.14 16.79
CA GLU A 584 62.82 6.50 15.51
C GLU A 584 62.12 5.16 15.33
N ARG A 585 62.15 4.30 16.35
CA ARG A 585 61.42 3.02 16.30
C ARG A 585 59.92 3.25 16.12
N GLY A 586 59.35 4.20 16.84
CA GLY A 586 57.93 4.54 16.69
C GLY A 586 57.58 5.11 15.31
N LEU A 587 58.49 5.86 14.67
CA LEU A 587 58.29 6.32 13.28
C LEU A 587 58.36 5.14 12.29
N MET A 588 59.32 4.23 12.45
CA MET A 588 59.47 3.07 11.56
C MET A 588 58.30 2.07 11.70
N SER A 589 57.88 1.77 12.93
CA SER A 589 56.71 0.92 13.22
C SER A 589 55.35 1.57 12.91
N GLY A 590 55.32 2.87 12.61
CA GLY A 590 54.08 3.59 12.33
C GLY A 590 53.31 4.09 13.56
N GLU A 591 53.79 3.81 14.77
CA GLU A 591 53.24 4.33 16.04
C GLU A 591 53.27 5.88 16.12
N HIS A 592 54.27 6.52 15.51
CA HIS A 592 54.41 7.97 15.44
C HIS A 592 54.13 8.51 14.04
N GLN A 593 53.40 9.63 13.97
CA GLN A 593 53.18 10.36 12.71
C GLN A 593 54.41 11.20 12.33
N PRO A 594 54.79 11.26 11.05
CA PRO A 594 55.89 12.07 10.59
C PRO A 594 55.53 13.57 10.60
N HIS A 595 56.40 14.41 11.20
CA HIS A 595 56.20 15.86 11.25
C HIS A 595 57.18 16.63 10.33
N SER A 596 58.18 15.94 9.81
CA SER A 596 59.23 16.51 8.95
C SER A 596 59.55 15.59 7.78
N ALA A 597 60.30 16.10 6.80
CA ALA A 597 60.76 15.31 5.67
C ALA A 597 61.68 14.15 6.10
N ILE A 598 62.50 14.34 7.15
CA ILE A 598 63.35 13.28 7.73
C ILE A 598 62.48 12.20 8.39
N ASP A 599 61.47 12.61 9.16
CA ASP A 599 60.56 11.66 9.81
C ASP A 599 59.79 10.85 8.77
N MET A 600 59.36 11.50 7.66
CA MET A 600 58.68 10.84 6.55
C MET A 600 59.56 9.79 5.87
N LEU A 601 60.86 10.05 5.68
CA LEU A 601 61.80 9.07 5.14
C LEU A 601 61.92 7.83 6.05
N LYS A 602 62.01 8.04 7.37
CA LYS A 602 62.06 6.95 8.36
C LYS A 602 60.75 6.15 8.39
N TRP A 603 59.61 6.86 8.35
CA TRP A 603 58.29 6.24 8.31
C TRP A 603 58.09 5.40 7.04
N LEU A 604 58.45 5.94 5.87
CA LEU A 604 58.41 5.20 4.60
C LEU A 604 59.36 4.01 4.60
N SER A 605 60.55 4.15 5.19
CA SER A 605 61.50 3.05 5.33
C SER A 605 60.90 1.87 6.10
N GLY A 606 60.26 2.15 7.23
CA GLY A 606 59.62 1.09 8.02
C GLY A 606 58.44 0.44 7.31
N TYR A 607 57.61 1.24 6.61
CA TYR A 607 56.53 0.70 5.77
C TYR A 607 57.05 -0.22 4.67
N LEU A 608 58.09 0.19 3.94
CA LEU A 608 58.68 -0.58 2.84
C LEU A 608 59.42 -1.85 3.31
N ASP A 609 59.93 -1.84 4.54
CA ASP A 609 60.60 -2.99 5.18
C ASP A 609 59.60 -3.97 5.81
N GLY A 610 58.29 -3.67 5.76
CA GLY A 610 57.22 -4.49 6.33
C GLY A 610 57.05 -4.35 7.85
N ALA A 611 57.79 -3.44 8.49
CA ALA A 611 57.76 -3.23 9.94
C ALA A 611 56.42 -2.65 10.46
N GLN A 612 55.49 -2.31 9.56
CA GLN A 612 54.17 -1.76 9.86
C GLN A 612 53.03 -2.78 9.63
N ASP A 613 53.30 -3.93 9.01
CA ASP A 613 52.28 -4.91 8.62
C ASP A 613 51.91 -5.89 9.76
N ASP A 614 52.70 -5.93 10.84
CA ASP A 614 52.56 -6.94 11.92
C ASP A 614 51.32 -6.74 12.82
N ASP A 615 50.72 -5.55 12.87
CA ASP A 615 49.61 -5.25 13.79
C ASP A 615 48.21 -5.51 13.20
N GLU A 616 48.05 -5.62 11.87
CA GLU A 616 46.73 -5.86 11.23
C GLU A 616 46.36 -7.35 11.12
N ALA A 617 47.28 -8.28 11.36
CA ALA A 617 47.02 -9.71 11.27
C ALA A 617 46.40 -10.35 12.53
N GLU A 618 46.38 -9.64 13.67
CA GLU A 618 45.85 -10.12 14.96
C GLU A 618 44.53 -9.47 15.41
N ALA A 619 43.95 -8.55 14.62
CA ALA A 619 42.67 -7.87 14.91
C ALA A 619 41.56 -8.27 13.92
#